data_AF-A0A433VM95-F1
#
_entry.id   AF-A0A433VM95-F1
#
_cell.length_a   1.000
_cell.length_b   1.000
_cell.length_c   1.000
_cell.angle_alpha   90.00
_cell.angle_beta   90.00
_cell.angle_gamma   90.00
#
_symmetry.space_group_name_H-M   'P 1'
#
loop_
_entity.id
_entity.type
_entity.pdbx_description
1 polymer ?
#
loop_
_entity_poly.entity_id
_entity_poly.type
_entity_poly.pdbx_seq_one_letter_code
_entity_poly.pdbx_strand_id
1 'polypeptide(L)'
;MSKLELHPYLSRLSNEALKEFTEWCVLEQAAEAGFELITDNSKLVGLEAPYYIEELVDQFIQATRNTIEGGMAALAAGTQADSHGLQGIPIVVDFISLYIKYLVPKGPKNLLTVDEKLAQAEQQQFDKLGEIAKKYNISL
;
A
#
# COMPACT_ATOMS: atom_id res chain seq x y z
N MET A 1 20.45 -0.53 8.85
CA MET A 1 19.19 0.24 8.89
C MET A 1 18.18 -0.59 9.64
N SER A 2 17.46 0.00 10.59
CA SER A 2 16.33 -0.63 11.26
C SER A 2 15.26 -0.91 10.19
N LYS A 3 14.78 -2.14 10.11
CA LYS A 3 13.70 -2.54 9.19
C LYS A 3 12.41 -1.88 9.69
N LEU A 4 11.84 -0.96 8.92
CA LEU A 4 10.64 -0.22 9.31
C LEU A 4 9.41 -1.04 8.91
N GLU A 5 8.97 -1.91 9.82
CA GLU A 5 7.86 -2.81 9.55
C GLU A 5 6.52 -2.15 9.89
N LEU A 6 5.58 -2.12 8.93
CA LEU A 6 4.25 -1.52 9.11
C LEU A 6 3.28 -2.45 9.84
N HIS A 7 3.38 -3.76 9.59
CA HIS A 7 2.43 -4.77 10.04
C HIS A 7 2.12 -4.76 11.55
N PRO A 8 3.05 -4.45 12.49
CA PRO A 8 2.75 -4.43 13.92
C PRO A 8 1.77 -3.32 14.32
N TYR A 9 1.57 -2.33 13.45
CA TYR A 9 0.78 -1.13 13.71
C TYR A 9 -0.58 -1.15 13.01
N LEU A 10 -0.72 -1.86 11.88
CA LEU A 10 -1.93 -1.81 11.04
C LEU A 10 -3.19 -2.26 11.79
N SER A 11 -3.10 -3.24 12.67
CA SER A 11 -4.25 -3.72 13.47
C SER A 11 -4.70 -2.74 14.56
N ARG A 12 -3.92 -1.69 14.84
CA ARG A 12 -4.26 -0.65 15.84
C ARG A 12 -5.02 0.52 15.23
N LEU A 13 -5.03 0.62 13.90
CA LEU A 13 -5.65 1.71 13.17
C LEU A 13 -7.14 1.44 12.93
N SER A 14 -7.95 2.50 12.94
CA SER A 14 -9.35 2.40 12.53
C SER A 14 -9.44 2.17 11.02
N ASN A 15 -10.59 1.68 10.54
CA ASN A 15 -10.78 1.46 9.11
C ASN A 15 -10.65 2.75 8.30
N GLU A 16 -11.01 3.91 8.86
CA GLU A 16 -10.86 5.21 8.21
C GLU A 16 -9.40 5.61 8.06
N ALA A 17 -8.57 5.35 9.09
CA ALA A 17 -7.13 5.58 9.02
C ALA A 17 -6.46 4.63 8.01
N LEU A 18 -6.88 3.36 8.01
CA LEU A 18 -6.44 2.35 7.04
C LEU A 18 -6.85 2.72 5.61
N LYS A 19 -8.03 3.29 5.42
CA LYS A 19 -8.52 3.79 4.13
C LYS A 19 -7.64 4.93 3.63
N GLU A 20 -7.41 5.95 4.45
CA GLU A 20 -6.57 7.10 4.07
C GLU A 20 -5.14 6.68 3.73
N PHE A 21 -4.58 5.72 4.47
CA PHE A 21 -3.25 5.18 4.19
C PHE A 21 -3.23 4.41 2.86
N THR A 22 -4.27 3.60 2.60
CA THR A 22 -4.40 2.85 1.34
C THR A 22 -4.55 3.78 0.15
N GLU A 23 -5.41 4.81 0.26
CA GLU A 23 -5.58 5.85 -0.77
C GLU A 23 -4.25 6.51 -1.09
N TRP A 24 -3.49 6.90 -0.07
CA TRP A 24 -2.18 7.53 -0.28
C TRP A 24 -1.19 6.58 -0.98
N CYS A 25 -1.10 5.31 -0.55
CA CYS A 25 -0.20 4.36 -1.19
C CYS A 25 -0.56 4.19 -2.68
N VAL A 26 -1.83 3.95 -2.97
CA VAL A 26 -2.32 3.60 -4.32
C VAL A 26 -2.33 4.82 -5.26
N LEU A 27 -2.80 5.98 -4.80
CA LEU A 27 -3.03 7.14 -5.65
C LEU A 27 -1.85 8.11 -5.70
N GLU A 28 -1.02 8.15 -4.65
CA GLU A 28 0.13 9.05 -4.60
C GLU A 28 1.44 8.28 -4.80
N GLN A 29 1.78 7.35 -3.90
CA GLN A 29 3.09 6.69 -3.93
C GLN A 29 3.31 5.87 -5.22
N ALA A 30 2.30 5.12 -5.66
CA ALA A 30 2.39 4.36 -6.91
C ALA A 30 2.48 5.29 -8.14
N ALA A 31 1.73 6.40 -8.15
CA ALA A 31 1.73 7.39 -9.23
C ALA A 31 3.07 8.13 -9.37
N GLU A 32 3.74 8.42 -8.26
CA GLU A 32 5.12 8.97 -8.24
C GLU A 32 6.11 8.05 -8.97
N ALA A 33 5.91 6.73 -8.89
CA ALA A 33 6.71 5.75 -9.61
C ALA A 33 6.28 5.53 -11.07
N GLY A 34 5.12 6.08 -11.48
CA GLY A 34 4.55 5.94 -12.82
C GLY A 34 3.49 4.86 -12.96
N PHE A 35 2.94 4.36 -11.86
CA PHE A 35 1.79 3.44 -11.83
C PHE A 35 0.51 4.20 -11.46
N GLU A 36 0.12 5.13 -12.33
CA GLU A 36 -1.09 5.94 -12.14
C GLU A 36 -2.35 5.06 -12.30
N LEU A 37 -3.25 5.11 -11.32
CA LEU A 37 -4.54 4.45 -11.37
C LEU A 37 -5.63 5.47 -11.72
N ILE A 38 -6.37 5.23 -12.80
CA ILE A 38 -7.63 5.92 -13.05
C ILE A 38 -8.72 5.12 -12.35
N THR A 39 -9.22 5.65 -11.23
CA THR A 39 -10.25 4.97 -10.41
C THR A 39 -11.62 5.03 -11.06
N ASP A 40 -12.36 3.92 -10.98
CA ASP A 40 -13.79 3.90 -11.26
C ASP A 40 -14.54 4.40 -10.02
N ASN A 41 -14.69 5.71 -9.94
CA ASN A 41 -15.36 6.37 -8.81
C ASN A 41 -16.82 5.92 -8.66
N SER A 42 -17.47 5.41 -9.71
CA SER A 42 -18.85 4.91 -9.61
C SER A 42 -18.97 3.72 -8.67
N LYS A 43 -17.88 2.95 -8.52
CA LYS A 43 -17.79 1.80 -7.61
C LYS A 43 -17.33 2.15 -6.20
N LEU A 44 -16.69 3.31 -6.03
CA LEU A 44 -16.13 3.74 -4.74
C LEU A 44 -17.10 4.62 -3.93
N VAL A 45 -18.01 5.33 -4.59
CA VAL A 45 -18.92 6.27 -3.94
C VAL A 45 -19.89 5.55 -3.01
N GLY A 46 -19.94 6.01 -1.76
CA GLY A 46 -20.88 5.49 -0.74
C GLY A 46 -20.44 4.19 -0.07
N LEU A 47 -19.28 3.64 -0.41
CA LEU A 47 -18.73 2.47 0.29
C LEU A 47 -18.22 2.86 1.68
N GLU A 48 -18.50 1.99 2.66
CA GLU A 48 -17.83 2.05 3.95
C GLU A 48 -16.33 1.72 3.79
N ALA A 49 -15.51 2.19 4.74
CA ALA A 49 -14.06 2.12 4.63
C ALA A 49 -13.50 0.71 4.31
N PRO A 50 -13.97 -0.39 4.94
CA PRO A 50 -13.55 -1.75 4.58
C PRO A 50 -13.74 -2.08 3.09
N TYR A 51 -14.96 -1.88 2.59
CA TYR A 51 -15.31 -2.19 1.20
C TYR A 51 -14.63 -1.24 0.21
N TYR A 52 -14.45 0.03 0.60
CA TYR A 52 -13.69 0.98 -0.19
C TYR A 52 -12.24 0.51 -0.39
N ILE A 53 -11.60 0.05 0.69
CA ILE A 53 -10.21 -0.45 0.64
C ILE A 53 -10.13 -1.65 -0.31
N GLU A 54 -11.03 -2.62 -0.15
CA GLU A 54 -11.05 -3.82 -1.01
C GLU A 54 -11.26 -3.47 -2.48
N GLU A 55 -12.21 -2.59 -2.80
CA GLU A 55 -12.50 -2.17 -4.17
C GLU A 55 -11.33 -1.38 -4.80
N LEU A 56 -10.73 -0.43 -4.06
CA LEU A 56 -9.58 0.32 -4.54
C LEU A 56 -8.37 -0.60 -4.81
N VAL A 57 -8.14 -1.57 -3.92
CA VAL A 57 -7.06 -2.55 -4.07
C VAL A 57 -7.32 -3.46 -5.27
N ASP A 58 -8.55 -3.94 -5.48
CA ASP A 58 -8.90 -4.76 -6.65
C ASP A 58 -8.67 -4.00 -7.96
N GLN A 59 -9.13 -2.74 -8.05
CA GLN A 59 -8.89 -1.90 -9.22
C GLN A 59 -7.39 -1.70 -9.49
N PHE A 60 -6.58 -1.45 -8.45
CA PHE A 60 -5.14 -1.30 -8.61
C PHE A 60 -4.46 -2.59 -9.09
N ILE A 61 -4.81 -3.74 -8.48
CA ILE A 61 -4.27 -5.05 -8.86
C ILE A 61 -4.62 -5.36 -10.32
N GLN A 62 -5.86 -5.14 -10.74
CA GLN A 62 -6.28 -5.38 -12.12
C GLN A 62 -5.51 -4.53 -13.14
N ALA A 63 -5.20 -3.28 -12.78
CA ALA A 63 -4.44 -2.37 -13.62
C ALA A 63 -2.94 -2.76 -13.72
N THR A 64 -2.36 -3.31 -12.66
CA THR A 64 -0.90 -3.46 -12.54
C THR A 64 -0.39 -4.90 -12.67
N ARG A 65 -1.20 -5.92 -12.33
CA ARG A 65 -0.75 -7.33 -12.28
C ARG A 65 -0.47 -7.97 -13.63
N ASN A 66 -0.95 -7.38 -14.73
CA ASN A 66 -0.86 -7.99 -16.07
C ASN A 66 0.56 -7.92 -16.67
N THR A 67 1.48 -7.20 -16.03
CA THR A 67 2.90 -7.19 -16.36
C THR A 67 3.67 -8.24 -15.57
N ILE A 68 4.85 -8.65 -16.06
CA ILE A 68 5.73 -9.58 -15.34
C ILE A 68 6.15 -8.96 -14.00
N GLU A 69 6.50 -7.68 -14.04
CA GLU A 69 6.91 -6.88 -12.90
C GLU A 69 5.82 -6.83 -11.83
N GLY A 70 4.57 -6.61 -12.25
CA GLY A 70 3.39 -6.57 -11.41
C GLY A 70 3.07 -7.93 -10.80
N GLY A 71 3.07 -9.00 -11.60
CA GLY A 71 2.84 -10.37 -11.10
C GLY A 71 3.87 -10.81 -10.07
N MET A 72 5.16 -10.53 -10.31
CA MET A 72 6.23 -10.85 -9.35
C MET A 72 6.13 -10.03 -8.06
N ALA A 73 5.80 -8.74 -8.15
CA ALA A 73 5.65 -7.89 -6.97
C ALA A 73 4.43 -8.31 -6.13
N ALA A 74 3.31 -8.69 -6.77
CA ALA A 74 2.13 -9.22 -6.09
C ALA A 74 2.43 -10.55 -5.36
N LEU A 75 3.18 -11.46 -6.00
CA LEU A 75 3.59 -12.73 -5.38
C LEU A 75 4.47 -12.51 -4.14
N ALA A 76 5.46 -11.62 -4.25
CA ALA A 76 6.35 -11.28 -3.13
C ALA A 76 5.57 -10.63 -1.98
N ALA A 77 4.67 -9.70 -2.29
CA ALA A 77 3.82 -9.04 -1.32
C ALA A 77 2.87 -10.00 -0.61
N GLY A 78 2.19 -10.88 -1.35
CA GLY A 78 1.30 -11.90 -0.78
C GLY A 78 2.03 -12.85 0.17
N THR A 79 3.18 -13.37 -0.28
CA THR A 79 4.00 -14.26 0.54
C THR A 79 4.44 -13.59 1.85
N GLN A 80 4.84 -12.31 1.78
CA GLN A 80 5.24 -11.59 2.97
C GLN A 80 4.04 -11.23 3.87
N ALA A 81 2.92 -10.76 3.31
CA ALA A 81 1.72 -10.42 4.09
C ALA A 81 1.16 -11.62 4.85
N ASP A 82 1.11 -12.79 4.19
CA ASP A 82 0.68 -14.05 4.81
C ASP A 82 1.55 -14.41 6.02
N SER A 83 2.85 -14.08 5.98
CA SER A 83 3.78 -14.35 7.09
C SER A 83 3.56 -13.46 8.32
N HIS A 84 2.90 -12.31 8.15
CA HIS A 84 2.65 -11.36 9.25
C HIS A 84 1.41 -11.74 10.09
N GLY A 85 0.55 -12.65 9.61
CA GLY A 85 -0.58 -13.19 10.38
C GLY A 85 -1.70 -12.19 10.71
N LEU A 86 -1.82 -11.10 9.94
CA LEU A 86 -2.90 -10.13 10.06
C LEU A 86 -4.24 -10.72 9.56
N GLN A 87 -5.37 -10.14 9.99
CA GLN A 87 -6.71 -10.59 9.60
C GLN A 87 -7.61 -9.40 9.28
N GLY A 88 -8.65 -9.63 8.48
CA GLY A 88 -9.61 -8.60 8.08
C GLY A 88 -8.98 -7.53 7.17
N ILE A 89 -9.38 -6.27 7.35
CA ILE A 89 -8.85 -5.16 6.54
C ILE A 89 -7.34 -4.93 6.73
N PRO A 90 -6.74 -5.05 7.93
CA PRO A 90 -5.29 -4.93 8.09
C PRO A 90 -4.44 -5.81 7.17
N ILE A 91 -4.83 -7.06 6.86
CA ILE A 91 -4.05 -7.90 5.93
C ILE A 91 -4.15 -7.38 4.48
N VAL A 92 -5.30 -6.84 4.08
CA VAL A 92 -5.48 -6.22 2.75
C VAL A 92 -4.58 -4.98 2.62
N VAL A 93 -4.53 -4.15 3.67
CA VAL A 93 -3.68 -2.95 3.70
C VAL A 93 -2.19 -3.30 3.73
N ASP A 94 -1.81 -4.32 4.50
CA ASP A 94 -0.43 -4.82 4.52
C ASP A 94 -0.01 -5.32 3.14
N PHE A 95 -0.83 -6.16 2.52
CA PHE A 95 -0.60 -6.66 1.17
C PHE A 95 -0.38 -5.53 0.16
N ILE A 96 -1.29 -4.54 0.09
CA ILE A 96 -1.17 -3.47 -0.91
C ILE A 96 0.05 -2.57 -0.65
N SER A 97 0.37 -2.29 0.61
CA SER A 97 1.56 -1.51 0.96
C SER A 97 2.85 -2.22 0.53
N LEU A 98 2.94 -3.53 0.77
CA LEU A 98 4.04 -4.38 0.32
C LEU A 98 4.07 -4.49 -1.21
N TYR A 99 2.92 -4.62 -1.85
CA TYR A 99 2.83 -4.71 -3.30
C TYR A 99 3.40 -3.45 -3.94
N ILE A 100 2.97 -2.28 -3.47
CA ILE A 100 3.48 -0.99 -3.95
C ILE A 100 4.96 -0.86 -3.64
N LYS A 101 5.42 -1.22 -2.43
CA LYS A 101 6.85 -1.22 -2.08
C LYS A 101 7.70 -2.03 -3.07
N TYR A 102 7.21 -3.19 -3.50
CA TYR A 102 7.91 -4.03 -4.50
C TYR A 102 7.72 -3.59 -5.94
N LEU A 103 6.69 -2.80 -6.22
CA LEU A 103 6.38 -2.32 -7.56
C LEU A 103 7.12 -1.02 -7.89
N VAL A 104 7.19 -0.06 -6.95
CA VAL A 104 7.80 1.27 -7.19
C VAL A 104 9.25 1.25 -7.68
N PRO A 105 10.15 0.32 -7.30
CA PRO A 105 11.50 0.25 -7.87
C PRO A 105 11.52 -0.09 -9.35
N LYS A 106 10.46 -0.72 -9.85
CA LYS A 106 10.27 -1.12 -11.25
C LYS A 106 9.54 -0.05 -12.08
N GLY A 107 9.18 1.07 -11.44
CA GLY A 107 8.44 2.15 -12.07
C GLY A 107 9.29 2.90 -13.11
N PRO A 108 8.70 3.33 -14.25
CA PRO A 108 9.42 4.03 -15.30
C PRO A 108 9.98 5.39 -14.87
N LYS A 109 9.48 5.96 -13.77
CA LYS A 109 9.96 7.23 -13.21
C LYS A 109 11.07 7.04 -12.15
N ASN A 110 11.45 5.80 -11.83
CA ASN A 110 12.49 5.55 -10.85
C ASN A 110 13.89 5.82 -11.41
N LEU A 111 14.65 6.68 -10.74
CA LEU A 111 16.04 7.00 -11.07
C LEU A 111 17.06 6.43 -10.06
N LEU A 112 16.57 5.79 -8.99
CA LEU A 112 17.40 5.21 -7.93
C LEU A 112 17.66 3.73 -8.19
N THR A 113 18.68 3.19 -7.52
CA THR A 113 18.85 1.72 -7.46
C THR A 113 17.65 1.06 -6.78
N VAL A 114 17.47 -0.24 -7.00
CA VAL A 114 16.36 -1.00 -6.41
C VAL A 114 16.38 -0.92 -4.89
N ASP A 115 17.55 -1.10 -4.27
CA ASP A 115 17.69 -1.09 -2.80
C ASP A 115 17.41 0.30 -2.21
N GLU A 116 17.91 1.36 -2.85
CA GLU A 116 17.62 2.74 -2.43
C GLU A 116 16.13 3.06 -2.56
N LYS A 117 15.48 2.64 -3.65
CA LYS A 117 14.06 2.90 -3.85
C LYS A 117 13.18 2.08 -2.90
N LEU A 118 13.58 0.84 -2.57
CA LEU A 118 12.91 0.04 -1.54
C LEU A 118 12.99 0.70 -0.17
N ALA A 119 14.17 1.15 0.25
CA ALA A 119 14.37 1.84 1.52
C ALA A 119 13.59 3.16 1.57
N GLN A 120 13.60 3.94 0.47
CA GLN A 120 12.81 5.16 0.36
C GLN A 120 11.31 4.87 0.48
N ALA A 121 10.80 3.85 -0.23
CA ALA A 121 9.39 3.51 -0.20
C ALA A 121 8.94 3.06 1.19
N GLU A 122 9.76 2.25 1.88
CA GLU A 122 9.51 1.82 3.25
C GLU A 122 9.47 3.01 4.22
N GLN A 123 10.43 3.93 4.11
CA GLN A 123 10.47 5.15 4.92
C GLN A 123 9.25 6.04 4.67
N GLN A 124 8.90 6.31 3.41
CA GLN A 124 7.74 7.13 3.06
C GLN A 124 6.43 6.53 3.61
N GLN A 125 6.25 5.22 3.49
CA GLN A 125 5.09 4.54 4.04
C GLN A 125 5.04 4.64 5.57
N PHE A 126 6.17 4.44 6.25
CA PHE A 126 6.23 4.56 7.70
C PHE A 126 5.93 5.98 8.18
N ASP A 127 6.51 6.99 7.52
CA ASP A 127 6.26 8.40 7.83
C ASP A 127 4.78 8.75 7.61
N LYS A 128 4.19 8.29 6.50
CA LYS A 128 2.78 8.51 6.22
C LYS A 128 1.87 7.85 7.25
N LEU A 129 2.17 6.61 7.63
CA LEU A 129 1.44 5.92 8.70
C LEU A 129 1.52 6.70 10.01
N GLY A 130 2.68 7.30 10.31
CA GLY A 130 2.89 8.18 11.46
C GLY A 130 2.08 9.47 11.43
N GLU A 131 1.98 10.12 10.28
CA GLU A 131 1.11 11.28 10.09
C GLU A 131 -0.36 10.94 10.34
N ILE A 132 -0.83 9.83 9.75
CA ILE A 132 -2.21 9.38 9.87
C ILE A 132 -2.49 8.94 11.31
N ALA A 133 -1.63 8.15 11.93
CA ALA A 133 -1.80 7.75 13.32
C ALA A 133 -1.95 8.95 14.26
N LYS A 134 -1.13 10.01 14.08
CA LYS A 134 -1.27 11.26 14.84
C LYS A 134 -2.62 11.95 14.58
N LYS A 135 -3.07 12.01 13.32
CA LYS A 135 -4.38 12.60 12.94
C LYS A 135 -5.55 11.90 13.66
N TYR A 136 -5.44 10.58 13.86
CA TYR A 136 -6.45 9.78 14.54
C TYR A 136 -6.18 9.58 16.05
N ASN A 137 -5.19 10.28 16.64
CA ASN A 137 -4.78 10.16 18.04
C ASN A 137 -4.34 8.74 18.48
N ILE A 138 -3.65 8.03 17.59
CA ILE A 138 -3.13 6.67 17.81
C ILE A 138 -1.61 6.74 17.99
N SER A 139 -1.08 6.04 18.99
CA SER A 139 0.36 5.91 19.21
C SER A 139 0.92 4.72 18.41
N LEU A 140 1.90 4.99 17.55
CA LEU A 140 2.70 3.96 16.88
C LEU A 140 3.77 3.44 17.84
#